data_AF-R6AHQ7-F1
#
_entry.id   AF-R6AHQ7-F1
#
_cell.length_a   1.000
_cell.length_b   1.000
_cell.length_c   1.000
_cell.angle_alpha   90.00
_cell.angle_beta   90.00
_cell.angle_gamma   90.00
#
_symmetry.space_group_name_H-M   'P 1'
#
loop_
_entity.id
_entity.type
_entity.pdbx_description
1 polymer ?
#
loop_
_entity_poly.entity_id
_entity_poly.type
_entity_poly.pdbx_seq_one_letter_code
_entity_poly.pdbx_strand_id
1 'polypeptide(L)'
;MYNQSFTSKELYVCATQAERRNSGLKKEDFVKAIDDELNDSLIDSTYQFEIKQSDGLFLNGRDKHKFSYLCQKLILRKIQKNLQKIYSVHQTDRNTIVKQIKTLLNENFDMWVVRLDVRHFYESIDRDVIFNKLVEDARLSNTTLDLLHTLFKNPIVALSTGLPRGLGISAVLSELRMKYFDLSLRRVEGVYYYARFVDDIIVFCSSRRSADMVMETAKAELYKLGLTLNDKKSYIWESTKSNNLVYLGYAFNKVGKSLDIAIAEKKIKKIKTKLTKAFVRFAKDRNFNLLKMRVKFLTGNFTIYREDTLLPIKVGIYFNYKMATNMTGVNDLDRFYQRLLHCQRGRLGSRLMLAKDKLRDLEKYSFRFGFEHHVNHHFTKEQLSTITNCWL
;
A
#
# COMPACT_ATOMS: atom_id res chain seq x y z
N MET A 1 18.31 -15.63 22.93
CA MET A 1 18.71 -15.67 21.51
C MET A 1 17.47 -15.82 20.64
N TYR A 2 17.32 -15.05 19.56
CA TYR A 2 16.14 -15.16 18.70
C TYR A 2 16.21 -16.43 17.84
N ASN A 3 15.17 -17.27 17.88
CA ASN A 3 15.11 -18.51 17.12
C ASN A 3 14.79 -18.25 15.64
N GLN A 4 15.78 -18.50 14.76
CA GLN A 4 15.64 -18.33 13.32
C GLN A 4 15.14 -19.60 12.59
N SER A 5 15.08 -20.75 13.28
CA SER A 5 14.79 -22.05 12.65
C SER A 5 13.38 -22.14 12.08
N PHE A 6 13.23 -22.98 11.05
CA PHE A 6 11.96 -23.24 10.35
C PHE A 6 11.26 -24.51 10.85
N THR A 7 11.49 -24.89 12.11
CA THR A 7 10.79 -26.05 12.70
C THR A 7 9.28 -25.87 12.65
N SER A 8 8.55 -26.98 12.60
CA SER A 8 7.08 -27.00 12.53
C SER A 8 6.43 -26.21 13.68
N LYS A 9 7.03 -26.23 14.87
CA LYS A 9 6.62 -25.40 16.02
C LYS A 9 6.82 -23.89 15.77
N GLU A 10 7.95 -23.48 15.19
CA GLU A 10 8.23 -22.09 14.86
C GLU A 10 7.36 -21.55 13.73
N LEU A 11 7.05 -22.39 12.73
CA LEU A 11 6.12 -22.07 11.66
C LEU A 11 4.69 -21.93 12.21
N TYR A 12 4.27 -22.80 13.14
CA TYR A 12 3.00 -22.64 13.85
C TYR A 12 2.92 -21.31 14.62
N VAL A 13 4.00 -20.86 15.26
CA VAL A 13 4.06 -19.54 15.92
C VAL A 13 3.89 -18.40 14.91
N CYS A 14 4.24 -18.62 13.63
CA CYS A 14 4.00 -17.68 12.55
C CYS A 14 2.58 -17.70 11.98
N ALA A 15 1.79 -18.74 12.30
CA ALA A 15 0.37 -18.79 11.96
C ALA A 15 -0.41 -17.80 12.83
N THR A 16 -1.36 -17.13 12.21
CA THR A 16 -2.24 -16.19 12.90
C THR A 16 -3.36 -16.93 13.64
N GLN A 17 -4.06 -16.24 14.55
CA GLN A 17 -5.16 -16.85 15.29
C GLN A 17 -6.29 -17.34 14.37
N ALA A 18 -6.59 -16.63 13.29
CA ALA A 18 -7.63 -17.07 12.37
C ALA A 18 -7.21 -18.29 11.56
N GLU A 19 -5.96 -18.37 11.11
CA GLU A 19 -5.47 -19.52 10.35
C GLU A 19 -5.50 -20.80 11.20
N ARG A 20 -5.14 -20.69 12.48
CA ARG A 20 -5.25 -21.79 13.46
C ARG A 20 -6.70 -22.21 13.72
N ARG A 21 -7.66 -21.28 13.64
CA ARG A 21 -9.09 -21.58 13.81
C ARG A 21 -9.68 -22.19 12.54
N ASN A 22 -9.37 -21.61 11.38
CA ASN A 22 -9.88 -22.01 10.08
C ASN A 22 -9.36 -23.39 9.65
N SER A 23 -8.20 -23.84 10.16
CA SER A 23 -7.73 -25.20 9.93
C SER A 23 -8.58 -26.26 10.63
N GLY A 24 -9.31 -25.93 11.70
CA GLY A 24 -10.06 -26.91 12.51
C GLY A 24 -9.17 -27.88 13.32
N LEU A 25 -7.85 -27.87 13.10
CA LEU A 25 -6.88 -28.75 13.77
C LEU A 25 -6.53 -28.26 15.17
N LYS A 26 -6.28 -29.20 16.09
CA LYS A 26 -5.62 -28.89 17.36
C LYS A 26 -4.15 -28.53 17.10
N LYS A 27 -3.50 -27.89 18.08
CA LYS A 27 -2.11 -27.43 17.95
C LYS A 27 -1.15 -28.55 17.53
N GLU A 28 -1.26 -29.73 18.15
CA GLU A 28 -0.39 -30.86 17.88
C GLU A 28 -0.57 -31.38 16.46
N ASP A 29 -1.83 -31.60 16.04
CA ASP A 29 -2.17 -32.02 14.69
C ASP A 29 -1.74 -31.00 13.64
N PHE A 30 -1.85 -29.70 13.93
CA PHE A 30 -1.39 -28.63 13.04
C PHE A 30 0.13 -28.68 12.87
N VAL A 31 0.87 -28.80 13.98
CA VAL A 31 2.33 -28.90 13.93
C VAL A 31 2.75 -30.16 13.17
N LYS A 32 2.08 -31.29 13.39
CA LYS A 32 2.31 -32.52 12.64
C LYS A 32 2.03 -32.35 11.15
N ALA A 33 0.90 -31.72 10.78
CA ALA A 33 0.58 -31.44 9.38
C ALA A 33 1.59 -30.51 8.71
N ILE A 34 2.18 -29.54 9.43
CA ILE A 34 3.31 -28.76 8.92
C ILE A 34 4.51 -29.67 8.65
N ASP A 35 4.80 -30.56 9.60
CA ASP A 35 5.94 -31.49 9.53
C ASP A 35 5.81 -32.40 8.32
N ASP A 36 4.67 -33.08 8.19
CA ASP A 36 4.36 -34.00 7.09
C ASP A 36 4.45 -33.32 5.71
N GLU A 37 4.15 -32.02 5.63
CA GLU A 37 4.18 -31.26 4.37
C GLU A 37 5.57 -30.68 4.04
N LEU A 38 6.39 -30.35 5.04
CA LEU A 38 7.60 -29.52 4.84
C LEU A 38 8.92 -30.13 5.32
N ASN A 39 8.92 -31.00 6.32
CA ASN A 39 10.11 -31.30 7.12
C ASN A 39 11.27 -31.82 6.25
N ASP A 40 11.02 -32.85 5.45
CA ASP A 40 12.02 -33.43 4.53
C ASP A 40 12.56 -32.38 3.55
N SER A 41 11.67 -31.59 2.95
CA SER A 41 12.06 -30.58 1.95
C SER A 41 12.90 -29.41 2.52
N LEU A 42 12.72 -29.09 3.80
CA LEU A 42 13.47 -28.03 4.48
C LEU A 42 14.81 -28.53 5.02
N ILE A 43 14.88 -29.77 5.50
CA ILE A 43 16.13 -30.40 5.94
C ILE A 43 17.04 -30.64 4.75
N ASP A 44 16.51 -31.23 3.68
CA ASP A 44 17.27 -31.57 2.47
C ASP A 44 17.54 -30.35 1.56
N SER A 45 17.02 -29.16 1.94
CA SER A 45 17.15 -27.92 1.17
C SER A 45 16.60 -28.02 -0.26
N THR A 46 15.56 -28.83 -0.45
CA THR A 46 14.92 -29.09 -1.75
C THR A 46 13.61 -28.31 -1.96
N TYR A 47 13.12 -27.58 -0.94
CA TYR A 47 11.86 -26.83 -1.00
C TYR A 47 11.81 -25.82 -2.14
N GLN A 48 10.73 -25.85 -2.93
CA GLN A 48 10.48 -24.90 -4.04
C GLN A 48 9.23 -24.05 -3.81
N PHE A 49 9.32 -22.76 -4.15
CA PHE A 49 8.19 -21.85 -4.12
C PHE A 49 7.33 -22.00 -5.39
N GLU A 50 6.01 -22.04 -5.21
CA GLU A 50 5.08 -21.85 -6.32
C GLU A 50 4.60 -20.39 -6.30
N ILE A 51 5.01 -19.61 -7.29
CA ILE A 51 4.68 -18.18 -7.41
C ILE A 51 3.79 -18.00 -8.63
N LYS A 52 2.90 -17.00 -8.59
CA LYS A 52 2.19 -16.52 -9.77
C LYS A 52 2.23 -15.01 -9.85
N GLN A 53 2.09 -14.47 -11.05
CA GLN A 53 2.04 -13.02 -11.27
C GLN A 53 0.65 -12.60 -11.76
N SER A 54 0.10 -11.53 -11.18
CA SER A 54 -1.18 -10.94 -11.58
C SER A 54 -1.11 -9.43 -11.35
N ASP A 55 -1.46 -8.64 -12.36
CA ASP A 55 -1.43 -7.17 -12.33
C ASP A 55 -0.08 -6.58 -11.86
N GLY A 56 1.03 -7.22 -12.24
CA GLY A 56 2.38 -6.83 -11.83
C GLY A 56 2.73 -7.17 -10.37
N LEU A 57 1.88 -7.91 -9.66
CA LEU A 57 2.13 -8.39 -8.30
C LEU A 57 2.44 -9.89 -8.31
N PHE A 58 3.47 -10.27 -7.55
CA PHE A 58 3.85 -11.64 -7.24
C PHE A 58 3.05 -12.12 -6.03
N LEU A 59 2.41 -13.26 -6.20
CA LEU A 59 1.49 -13.87 -5.24
C LEU A 59 1.86 -15.33 -5.03
N ASN A 60 1.35 -15.92 -3.95
CA ASN A 60 1.42 -17.36 -3.75
C ASN A 60 0.63 -18.08 -4.86
N GLY A 61 1.34 -18.92 -5.61
CA GLY A 61 0.83 -19.69 -6.74
C GLY A 61 -0.02 -20.89 -6.32
N ARG A 62 0.27 -21.47 -5.15
CA ARG A 62 -0.42 -22.67 -4.63
C ARG A 62 -1.93 -22.48 -4.55
N ASP A 63 -2.64 -23.60 -4.62
CA ASP A 63 -4.10 -23.63 -4.45
C ASP A 63 -4.49 -23.22 -3.02
N LYS A 64 -5.31 -22.17 -2.91
CA LYS A 64 -5.76 -21.60 -1.63
C LYS A 64 -6.51 -22.58 -0.74
N HIS A 65 -7.07 -23.66 -1.31
CA HIS A 65 -7.80 -24.68 -0.57
C HIS A 65 -6.88 -25.78 0.01
N LYS A 66 -5.61 -25.84 -0.41
CA LYS A 66 -4.65 -26.84 0.08
C LYS A 66 -3.87 -26.32 1.28
N PHE A 67 -3.53 -27.21 2.20
CA PHE A 67 -2.70 -26.88 3.37
C PHE A 67 -1.31 -26.35 2.97
N SER A 68 -0.76 -26.86 1.87
CA SER A 68 0.49 -26.41 1.27
C SER A 68 0.54 -24.90 0.96
N TYR A 69 -0.60 -24.27 0.65
CA TYR A 69 -0.69 -22.81 0.48
C TYR A 69 -0.42 -22.07 1.80
N LEU A 70 -0.96 -22.58 2.90
CA LEU A 70 -0.70 -22.04 4.23
C LEU A 70 0.77 -22.25 4.60
N CYS A 71 1.32 -23.45 4.40
CA CYS A 71 2.73 -23.76 4.64
C CYS A 71 3.68 -22.78 3.93
N GLN A 72 3.51 -22.53 2.62
CA GLN A 72 4.33 -21.56 1.89
C GLN A 72 4.19 -20.14 2.48
N LYS A 73 2.97 -19.75 2.88
CA LYS A 73 2.72 -18.45 3.52
C LYS A 73 3.44 -18.33 4.87
N LEU A 74 3.48 -19.40 5.67
CA LEU A 74 4.21 -19.45 6.93
C LEU A 74 5.72 -19.34 6.71
N ILE A 75 6.28 -20.02 5.72
CA ILE A 75 7.69 -19.90 5.32
C ILE A 75 8.01 -18.45 4.96
N LEU A 76 7.26 -17.84 4.04
CA LEU A 76 7.48 -16.46 3.60
C LEU A 76 7.41 -15.47 4.79
N ARG A 77 6.45 -15.66 5.71
CA ARG A 77 6.36 -14.86 6.93
C ARG A 77 7.53 -15.09 7.88
N LYS A 78 8.03 -16.32 8.01
CA LYS A 78 9.16 -16.62 8.87
C LYS A 78 10.44 -15.99 8.33
N ILE A 79 10.68 -16.05 7.02
CA ILE A 79 11.76 -15.31 6.36
C ILE A 79 11.62 -13.81 6.67
N GLN A 80 10.43 -13.24 6.45
CA GLN A 80 10.16 -11.83 6.74
C GLN A 80 10.44 -11.47 8.20
N LYS A 81 9.96 -12.27 9.16
CA LYS A 81 10.20 -12.05 10.60
C LYS A 81 11.68 -12.17 10.97
N ASN A 82 12.40 -13.12 10.38
CA ASN A 82 13.84 -13.27 10.60
C ASN A 82 14.57 -12.00 10.16
N LEU A 83 14.30 -11.53 8.94
CA LEU A 83 14.88 -10.28 8.43
C LEU A 83 14.52 -9.08 9.32
N GLN A 84 13.24 -8.90 9.67
CA GLN A 84 12.79 -7.78 10.50
C GLN A 84 13.47 -7.74 11.87
N LYS A 85 13.57 -8.89 12.56
CA LYS A 85 14.14 -8.97 13.90
C LYS A 85 15.66 -8.85 13.91
N ILE A 86 16.35 -9.45 12.94
CA ILE A 86 17.81 -9.39 12.88
C ILE A 86 18.29 -7.99 12.47
N TYR A 87 17.62 -7.34 11.52
CA TYR A 87 18.02 -6.03 11.01
C TYR A 87 17.28 -4.85 11.67
N SER A 88 16.35 -5.13 12.59
CA SER A 88 15.50 -4.14 13.29
C SER A 88 14.74 -3.21 12.35
N VAL A 89 14.21 -3.78 11.26
CA VAL A 89 13.60 -3.01 10.17
C VAL A 89 12.08 -3.03 10.28
N HIS A 90 11.48 -1.84 10.24
CA HIS A 90 10.04 -1.66 10.37
C HIS A 90 9.54 -0.66 9.33
N GLN A 91 8.38 -0.92 8.73
CA GLN A 91 7.75 0.02 7.82
C GLN A 91 6.99 1.10 8.60
N THR A 92 7.15 2.33 8.15
CA THR A 92 6.46 3.49 8.72
C THR A 92 4.98 3.51 8.34
N ASP A 93 4.09 3.80 9.29
CA ASP A 93 2.66 3.91 9.01
C ASP A 93 2.32 5.23 8.28
N ARG A 94 1.57 5.11 7.18
CA ARG A 94 1.13 6.24 6.33
C ARG A 94 0.42 7.33 7.16
N ASN A 95 -0.44 6.94 8.10
CA ASN A 95 -1.23 7.91 8.85
C ASN A 95 -0.39 8.63 9.90
N THR A 96 0.57 7.93 10.52
CA THR A 96 1.55 8.55 11.42
C THR A 96 2.33 9.63 10.68
N ILE A 97 2.83 9.36 9.47
CA ILE A 97 3.54 10.36 8.66
C ILE A 97 2.64 11.57 8.36
N VAL A 98 1.43 11.33 7.85
CA VAL A 98 0.48 12.42 7.51
C VAL A 98 0.11 13.25 8.74
N LYS A 99 -0.04 12.63 9.92
CA LYS A 99 -0.28 13.35 11.18
C LYS A 99 0.89 14.25 11.56
N GLN A 100 2.13 13.74 11.46
CA GLN A 100 3.32 14.52 11.75
C GLN A 100 3.47 15.70 10.78
N ILE A 101 3.25 15.47 9.49
CA ILE A 101 3.22 16.54 8.47
C ILE A 101 2.20 17.61 8.83
N LYS A 102 0.98 17.21 9.22
CA LYS A 102 -0.06 18.16 9.67
C LYS A 102 0.41 18.99 10.86
N THR A 103 1.05 18.37 11.85
CA THR A 103 1.58 19.07 13.02
C THR A 103 2.66 20.08 12.62
N LEU A 104 3.66 19.66 11.85
CA LEU A 104 4.76 20.52 11.40
C LEU A 104 4.27 21.69 10.54
N LEU A 105 3.39 21.43 9.57
CA LEU A 105 2.85 22.49 8.71
C LEU A 105 1.94 23.49 9.46
N ASN A 106 1.42 23.13 10.64
CA ASN A 106 0.68 24.05 11.50
C ASN A 106 1.59 25.02 12.25
N GLU A 107 2.90 24.77 12.29
CA GLU A 107 3.84 25.67 12.95
C GLU A 107 4.01 26.99 12.15
N ASN A 108 4.30 28.07 12.86
CA ASN A 108 4.32 29.44 12.32
C ASN A 108 5.74 29.92 12.01
N PHE A 109 6.52 29.10 11.32
CA PHE A 109 7.84 29.49 10.83
C PHE A 109 8.03 29.10 9.37
N ASP A 110 8.98 29.77 8.73
CA ASP A 110 9.34 29.49 7.35
C ASP A 110 10.07 28.15 7.25
N MET A 111 9.59 27.30 6.34
CA MET A 111 10.09 25.94 6.18
C MET A 111 10.20 25.57 4.71
N TRP A 112 11.18 24.72 4.43
CA TRP A 112 11.41 24.14 3.11
C TRP A 112 11.19 22.64 3.18
N VAL A 113 10.34 22.13 2.31
CA VAL A 113 9.99 20.71 2.27
C VAL A 113 10.49 20.12 0.97
N VAL A 114 11.43 19.19 1.07
CA VAL A 114 11.90 18.41 -0.07
C VAL A 114 11.02 17.18 -0.21
N ARG A 115 10.33 17.08 -1.33
CA ARG A 115 9.61 15.88 -1.72
C ARG A 115 10.44 15.12 -2.75
N LEU A 116 10.65 13.83 -2.52
CA LEU A 116 11.35 12.94 -3.45
C LEU A 116 10.44 11.74 -3.78
N ASP A 117 10.55 11.25 -5.01
CA ASP A 117 9.86 10.04 -5.51
C ASP A 117 10.88 9.22 -6.29
N VAL A 118 11.04 7.94 -5.96
CA VAL A 118 11.99 7.04 -6.65
C VAL A 118 11.29 6.33 -7.81
N ARG A 119 11.87 6.38 -9.02
CA ARG A 119 11.31 5.69 -10.19
C ARG A 119 11.47 4.18 -10.05
N HIS A 120 10.44 3.43 -10.45
CA HIS A 120 10.45 1.97 -10.51
C HIS A 120 11.08 1.32 -9.27
N PHE A 121 10.72 1.80 -8.08
CA PHE A 121 11.46 1.56 -6.83
C PHE A 121 11.80 0.08 -6.60
N TYR A 122 10.80 -0.80 -6.54
CA TYR A 122 11.07 -2.23 -6.31
C TYR A 122 11.83 -2.88 -7.48
N GLU A 123 11.46 -2.57 -8.73
CA GLU A 123 12.06 -3.16 -9.94
C GLU A 123 13.51 -2.73 -10.16
N SER A 124 13.93 -1.62 -9.56
CA SER A 124 15.29 -1.08 -9.66
C SER A 124 16.21 -1.55 -8.52
N ILE A 125 15.67 -2.19 -7.47
CA ILE A 125 16.48 -2.66 -6.34
C ILE A 125 17.13 -4.00 -6.69
N ASP A 126 18.42 -3.99 -6.94
CA ASP A 126 19.21 -5.20 -7.23
C ASP A 126 19.13 -6.24 -6.09
N ARG A 127 18.67 -7.44 -6.42
CA ARG A 127 18.50 -8.56 -5.49
C ARG A 127 19.83 -9.21 -5.11
N ASP A 128 20.76 -9.28 -6.05
CA ASP A 128 22.03 -9.98 -5.86
C ASP A 128 22.92 -9.17 -4.92
N VAL A 129 22.93 -7.84 -5.08
CA VAL A 129 23.61 -6.92 -4.14
C VAL A 129 23.07 -7.07 -2.71
N ILE A 130 21.75 -7.19 -2.56
CA ILE A 130 21.14 -7.42 -1.24
C ILE A 130 21.52 -8.80 -0.70
N PHE A 131 21.42 -9.84 -1.53
CA PHE A 131 21.68 -11.21 -1.13
C PHE A 131 23.14 -11.38 -0.68
N ASN A 132 24.09 -10.89 -1.46
CA ASN A 132 25.52 -10.95 -1.13
C ASN A 132 25.81 -10.25 0.20
N LYS A 133 25.20 -9.07 0.42
CA LYS A 133 25.32 -8.37 1.71
C LYS A 133 24.77 -9.18 2.88
N LEU A 134 23.63 -9.86 2.70
CA LEU A 134 23.05 -10.70 3.75
C LEU A 134 23.93 -11.91 4.08
N VAL A 135 24.63 -12.46 3.08
CA VAL A 135 25.62 -13.54 3.24
C VAL A 135 26.85 -13.02 3.98
N GLU A 136 27.40 -11.88 3.56
CA GLU A 136 28.57 -11.23 4.19
C GLU A 136 28.33 -10.88 5.65
N ASP A 137 27.14 -10.36 5.98
CA ASP A 137 26.79 -10.01 7.36
C ASP A 137 26.79 -11.25 8.28
N ALA A 138 26.55 -12.47 7.74
CA ALA A 138 26.54 -13.74 8.46
C ALA A 138 25.63 -13.79 9.71
N ARG A 139 24.58 -12.95 9.75
CA ARG A 139 23.64 -12.84 10.89
C ARG A 139 22.39 -13.71 10.74
N LEU A 140 22.09 -14.15 9.52
CA LEU A 140 20.94 -14.99 9.19
C LEU A 140 21.34 -16.47 9.22
N SER A 141 20.39 -17.35 9.53
CA SER A 141 20.60 -18.79 9.36
C SER A 141 20.74 -19.17 7.88
N ASN A 142 21.54 -20.20 7.58
CA ASN A 142 21.71 -20.75 6.22
C ASN A 142 20.35 -21.06 5.59
N THR A 143 19.45 -21.73 6.32
CA THR A 143 18.08 -22.01 5.83
C THR A 143 17.33 -20.75 5.39
N THR A 144 17.51 -19.61 6.07
CA THR A 144 16.88 -18.36 5.65
C THR A 144 17.47 -17.86 4.33
N LEU A 145 18.80 -17.94 4.19
CA LEU A 145 19.52 -17.55 2.98
C LEU A 145 19.15 -18.47 1.81
N ASP A 146 19.15 -19.78 2.02
CA ASP A 146 18.80 -20.78 1.01
C ASP A 146 17.38 -20.58 0.50
N LEU A 147 16.40 -20.42 1.40
CA LEU A 147 15.02 -20.13 1.00
C LEU A 147 14.88 -18.80 0.28
N LEU A 148 15.62 -17.76 0.68
CA LEU A 148 15.59 -16.47 -0.02
C LEU A 148 16.19 -16.58 -1.42
N HIS A 149 17.29 -17.31 -1.56
CA HIS A 149 17.93 -17.60 -2.83
C HIS A 149 17.01 -18.41 -3.75
N THR A 150 16.36 -19.45 -3.23
CA THR A 150 15.37 -20.24 -3.99
C THR A 150 14.18 -19.38 -4.43
N LEU A 151 13.71 -18.45 -3.58
CA LEU A 151 12.66 -17.50 -3.96
C LEU A 151 13.09 -16.60 -5.12
N PHE A 152 14.33 -16.10 -5.11
CA PHE A 152 14.86 -15.23 -6.17
C PHE A 152 15.16 -15.99 -7.48
N LYS A 153 15.59 -17.24 -7.38
CA LYS A 153 15.80 -18.13 -8.53
C LYS A 153 14.51 -18.74 -9.08
N ASN A 154 13.37 -18.56 -8.41
CA ASN A 154 12.09 -19.01 -8.93
C ASN A 154 11.88 -18.46 -10.35
N PRO A 155 11.52 -19.30 -11.35
CA PRO A 155 11.46 -18.89 -12.75
C PRO A 155 10.62 -17.64 -12.99
N ILE A 156 9.48 -17.49 -12.29
CA ILE A 156 8.59 -16.34 -12.47
C ILE A 156 9.20 -15.06 -11.88
N VAL A 157 9.88 -15.17 -10.72
CA VAL A 157 10.55 -14.04 -10.08
C VAL A 157 11.79 -13.60 -10.87
N ALA A 158 12.55 -14.58 -11.38
CA ALA A 158 13.77 -14.38 -12.16
C ALA A 158 13.54 -13.67 -13.50
N LEU A 159 12.34 -13.77 -14.10
CA LEU A 159 11.97 -13.06 -15.34
C LEU A 159 12.03 -11.53 -15.22
N SER A 160 11.96 -10.99 -14.01
CA SER A 160 12.02 -9.54 -13.77
C SER A 160 13.26 -9.19 -12.97
N THR A 161 13.83 -8.02 -13.23
CA THR A 161 14.84 -7.42 -12.37
C THR A 161 14.18 -6.85 -11.12
N GLY A 162 14.94 -6.88 -10.02
CA GLY A 162 14.55 -6.27 -8.76
C GLY A 162 13.59 -7.07 -7.89
N LEU A 163 13.07 -6.41 -6.85
CA LEU A 163 12.29 -7.05 -5.79
C LEU A 163 10.85 -7.37 -6.24
N PRO A 164 10.34 -8.60 -6.01
CA PRO A 164 8.99 -9.00 -6.41
C PRO A 164 7.92 -8.27 -5.59
N ARG A 165 7.22 -7.31 -6.19
CA ARG A 165 6.11 -6.58 -5.56
C ARG A 165 4.98 -7.52 -5.16
N GLY A 166 4.37 -7.33 -3.99
CA GLY A 166 3.27 -8.18 -3.50
C GLY A 166 3.69 -9.24 -2.48
N LEU A 167 4.98 -9.56 -2.39
CA LEU A 167 5.54 -10.38 -1.32
C LEU A 167 5.99 -9.51 -0.13
N GLY A 168 5.63 -9.90 1.08
CA GLY A 168 5.98 -9.17 2.31
C GLY A 168 7.49 -9.07 2.57
N ILE A 169 8.29 -9.98 2.00
CA ILE A 169 9.75 -9.98 2.09
C ILE A 169 10.35 -8.77 1.37
N SER A 170 9.85 -8.45 0.16
CA SER A 170 10.31 -7.30 -0.64
C SER A 170 10.19 -5.98 0.12
N ALA A 171 9.14 -5.85 0.93
CA ALA A 171 8.89 -4.72 1.79
C ALA A 171 9.95 -4.54 2.90
N VAL A 172 10.59 -5.60 3.37
CA VAL A 172 11.64 -5.55 4.40
C VAL A 172 13.01 -5.34 3.75
N LEU A 173 13.25 -5.99 2.62
CA LEU A 173 14.51 -5.85 1.88
C LEU A 173 14.69 -4.45 1.31
N SER A 174 13.63 -3.82 0.81
CA SER A 174 13.70 -2.43 0.34
C SER A 174 14.04 -1.45 1.46
N GLU A 175 13.48 -1.64 2.65
CA GLU A 175 13.81 -0.85 3.84
C GLU A 175 15.26 -1.07 4.29
N LEU A 176 15.77 -2.31 4.25
CA LEU A 176 17.17 -2.60 4.53
C LEU A 176 18.09 -1.89 3.52
N ARG A 177 17.75 -1.92 2.23
CA ARG A 177 18.51 -1.28 1.16
C ARG A 177 18.57 0.23 1.33
N MET A 178 17.47 0.85 1.75
CA MET A 178 17.34 2.31 1.93
C MET A 178 17.91 2.82 3.25
N LYS A 179 18.33 1.94 4.19
CA LYS A 179 18.78 2.34 5.53
C LYS A 179 19.87 3.41 5.54
N TYR A 180 20.94 3.23 4.76
CA TYR A 180 22.05 4.19 4.73
C TYR A 180 21.70 5.47 3.99
N PHE A 181 20.90 5.36 2.93
CA PHE A 181 20.31 6.52 2.26
C PHE A 181 19.46 7.35 3.24
N ASP A 182 18.57 6.72 4.01
CA ASP A 182 17.71 7.40 4.99
C ASP A 182 18.56 8.13 6.06
N LEU A 183 19.66 7.50 6.50
CA LEU A 183 20.59 8.10 7.45
C LEU A 183 21.35 9.29 6.85
N SER A 184 21.75 9.21 5.59
CA SER A 184 22.47 10.29 4.90
C SER A 184 21.62 11.56 4.83
N LEU A 185 20.33 11.44 4.47
CA LEU A 185 19.43 12.59 4.37
C LEU A 185 19.11 13.21 5.73
N ARG A 186 18.94 12.38 6.77
CA ARG A 186 18.71 12.87 8.15
C ARG A 186 19.89 13.64 8.73
N ARG A 187 21.11 13.38 8.25
CA ARG A 187 22.34 14.02 8.72
C ARG A 187 22.65 15.33 8.00
N VAL A 188 21.93 15.67 6.94
CA VAL A 188 22.11 16.96 6.26
C VAL A 188 21.76 18.09 7.24
N GLU A 189 22.66 19.07 7.33
CA GLU A 189 22.49 20.20 8.24
C GLU A 189 21.18 20.96 7.95
N GLY A 190 20.41 21.24 9.01
CA GLY A 190 19.13 21.92 8.93
C GLY A 190 17.93 21.01 8.63
N VAL A 191 18.13 19.70 8.45
CA VAL A 191 17.03 18.73 8.42
C VAL A 191 16.55 18.45 9.84
N TYR A 192 15.27 18.74 10.12
CA TYR A 192 14.65 18.50 11.43
C TYR A 192 13.55 17.44 11.41
N TYR A 193 13.06 17.05 10.23
CA TYR A 193 12.14 15.93 10.08
C TYR A 193 12.36 15.18 8.77
N TYR A 194 12.29 13.86 8.83
CA TYR A 194 12.40 12.94 7.70
C TYR A 194 11.35 11.85 7.81
N ALA A 195 10.66 11.56 6.72
CA ALA A 195 9.84 10.37 6.60
C ALA A 195 9.90 9.77 5.20
N ARG A 196 9.88 8.44 5.14
CA ARG A 196 9.76 7.67 3.91
C ARG A 196 8.60 6.69 4.01
N PHE A 197 7.81 6.62 2.96
CA PHE A 197 6.76 5.63 2.76
C PHE A 197 7.00 4.93 1.44
N VAL A 198 7.73 3.82 1.48
CA VAL A 198 8.19 3.09 0.28
C VAL A 198 9.06 4.00 -0.59
N ASP A 199 8.54 4.48 -1.71
CA ASP A 199 9.19 5.29 -2.75
C ASP A 199 8.94 6.79 -2.61
N ASP A 200 7.89 7.18 -1.87
CA ASP A 200 7.58 8.57 -1.53
C ASP A 200 8.39 8.98 -0.29
N ILE A 201 9.15 10.08 -0.40
CA ILE A 201 10.01 10.61 0.67
C ILE A 201 9.67 12.09 0.89
N ILE A 202 9.68 12.51 2.15
CA ILE A 202 9.48 13.90 2.54
C ILE A 202 10.48 14.31 3.63
N VAL A 203 11.12 15.45 3.42
CA VAL A 203 12.17 15.98 4.30
C VAL A 203 11.86 17.44 4.60
N PHE A 204 11.82 17.83 5.87
CA PHE A 204 11.62 19.21 6.28
C PHE A 204 12.94 19.82 6.73
N CYS A 205 13.20 21.00 6.20
CA CYS A 205 14.46 21.72 6.32
C CYS A 205 14.22 23.14 6.84
N SER A 206 15.15 23.65 7.65
CA SER A 206 15.10 24.99 8.25
C SER A 206 15.53 26.10 7.29
N SER A 207 16.13 25.77 6.15
CA SER A 207 16.59 26.75 5.16
C SER A 207 16.50 26.22 3.73
N ARG A 208 16.47 27.15 2.75
CA ARG A 208 16.55 26.81 1.33
C ARG A 208 17.84 26.05 1.00
N ARG A 209 18.97 26.50 1.56
CA ARG A 209 20.28 25.89 1.38
C ARG A 209 20.27 24.42 1.83
N SER A 210 19.68 24.14 2.99
CA SER A 210 19.51 22.77 3.50
C SER A 210 18.68 21.91 2.55
N ALA A 211 17.58 22.45 2.01
CA ALA A 211 16.73 21.75 1.05
C ALA A 211 17.47 21.41 -0.27
N ASP A 212 18.28 22.34 -0.78
CA ASP A 212 19.11 22.10 -1.97
C ASP A 212 20.19 21.05 -1.68
N MET A 213 20.84 21.09 -0.51
CA MET A 213 21.80 20.05 -0.07
C MET A 213 21.15 18.67 0.03
N VAL A 214 19.91 18.59 0.55
CA VAL A 214 19.15 17.33 0.61
C VAL A 214 18.88 16.80 -0.80
N MET A 215 18.50 17.64 -1.76
CA MET A 215 18.25 17.22 -3.14
C MET A 215 19.52 16.65 -3.79
N GLU A 216 20.66 17.31 -3.63
CA GLU A 216 21.93 16.86 -4.19
C GLU A 216 22.44 15.58 -3.51
N THR A 217 22.35 15.50 -2.18
CA THR A 217 22.66 14.28 -1.42
C THR A 217 21.77 13.13 -1.86
N ALA A 218 20.47 13.37 -2.05
CA ALA A 218 19.52 12.35 -2.47
C ALA A 218 19.87 11.79 -3.86
N LYS A 219 20.21 12.64 -4.83
CA LYS A 219 20.63 12.20 -6.16
C LYS A 219 21.90 11.36 -6.10
N ALA A 220 22.92 11.84 -5.39
CA ALA A 220 24.21 11.15 -5.27
C ALA A 220 24.06 9.78 -4.59
N GLU A 221 23.31 9.71 -3.49
CA GLU A 221 23.11 8.47 -2.75
C GLU A 221 22.22 7.48 -3.52
N LEU A 222 21.14 7.94 -4.16
CA LEU A 222 20.32 7.05 -5.01
C LEU A 222 21.14 6.47 -6.17
N TYR A 223 22.00 7.27 -6.80
CA TYR A 223 22.87 6.80 -7.87
C TYR A 223 23.79 5.66 -7.40
N LYS A 224 24.42 5.80 -6.22
CA LYS A 224 25.21 4.72 -5.58
C LYS A 224 24.37 3.47 -5.31
N LEU A 225 23.06 3.63 -5.09
CA LEU A 225 22.16 2.51 -4.87
C LEU A 225 21.70 1.81 -6.16
N GLY A 226 22.00 2.36 -7.35
CA GLY A 226 21.43 1.93 -8.62
C GLY A 226 19.99 2.41 -8.82
N LEU A 227 19.54 3.41 -8.04
CA LEU A 227 18.19 3.94 -8.06
C LEU A 227 18.18 5.32 -8.73
N THR A 228 17.02 5.67 -9.31
CA THR A 228 16.86 6.95 -10.00
C THR A 228 15.69 7.76 -9.42
N LEU A 229 15.94 9.05 -9.26
CA LEU A 229 14.95 9.99 -8.78
C LEU A 229 13.94 10.34 -9.89
N ASN A 230 12.70 10.61 -9.50
CA ASN A 230 11.67 11.03 -10.42
C ASN A 230 11.59 12.56 -10.48
N ASP A 231 12.32 13.17 -11.42
CA ASP A 231 12.45 14.63 -11.51
C ASP A 231 11.11 15.36 -11.67
N LYS A 232 10.12 14.71 -12.30
CA LYS A 232 8.78 15.29 -12.49
C LYS A 232 7.94 15.32 -11.22
N LYS A 233 8.24 14.46 -10.24
CA LYS A 233 7.50 14.35 -8.97
C LYS A 233 8.29 14.83 -7.75
N SER A 234 9.59 15.02 -7.92
CA SER A 234 10.48 15.46 -6.87
C SER A 234 10.71 16.97 -6.99
N TYR A 235 10.54 17.69 -5.90
CA TYR A 235 10.61 19.15 -5.90
C TYR A 235 10.82 19.67 -4.48
N ILE A 236 11.23 20.94 -4.39
CA ILE A 236 11.30 21.69 -3.14
C ILE A 236 10.07 22.58 -3.04
N TRP A 237 9.34 22.44 -1.95
CA TRP A 237 8.21 23.27 -1.58
C TRP A 237 8.60 24.24 -0.47
N GLU A 238 8.00 25.42 -0.45
CA GLU A 238 8.33 26.50 0.47
C GLU A 238 7.04 27.02 1.09
N SER A 239 7.02 27.20 2.41
CA SER A 239 5.80 27.60 3.13
C SER A 239 5.34 29.03 2.85
N THR A 240 6.24 29.90 2.41
CA THR A 240 5.94 31.30 2.08
C THR A 240 5.23 31.45 0.73
N LYS A 241 5.32 30.44 -0.14
CA LYS A 241 4.67 30.43 -1.44
C LYS A 241 3.27 29.85 -1.33
N SER A 242 2.31 30.43 -2.04
CA SER A 242 0.90 30.00 -2.08
C SER A 242 0.66 28.73 -2.92
N ASN A 243 1.57 27.75 -2.84
CA ASN A 243 1.50 26.51 -3.60
C ASN A 243 1.12 25.35 -2.70
N ASN A 244 0.45 24.35 -3.26
CA ASN A 244 -0.01 23.20 -2.49
C ASN A 244 1.09 22.13 -2.38
N LEU A 245 1.34 21.63 -1.17
CA LEU A 245 2.18 20.45 -0.96
C LEU A 245 1.32 19.20 -1.10
N VAL A 246 1.59 18.35 -2.08
CA VAL A 246 0.85 17.09 -2.27
C VAL A 246 1.69 15.93 -1.76
N TYR A 247 1.16 15.11 -0.85
CA TYR A 247 1.87 13.94 -0.33
C TYR A 247 0.89 12.85 0.14
N LEU A 248 1.19 11.58 -0.16
CA LEU A 248 0.39 10.40 0.25
C LEU A 248 -1.13 10.53 -0.01
N GLY A 249 -1.51 11.20 -1.09
CA GLY A 249 -2.91 11.40 -1.50
C GLY A 249 -3.64 12.57 -0.85
N TYR A 250 -2.95 13.37 -0.03
CA TYR A 250 -3.45 14.63 0.53
C TYR A 250 -2.83 15.82 -0.20
N ALA A 251 -3.55 16.94 -0.22
CA ALA A 251 -3.04 18.25 -0.61
C ALA A 251 -3.09 19.16 0.63
N PHE A 252 -1.94 19.69 1.02
CA PHE A 252 -1.77 20.60 2.13
C PHE A 252 -1.61 22.00 1.57
N ASN A 253 -2.52 22.88 1.95
CA ASN A 253 -2.58 24.26 1.47
C ASN A 253 -2.36 25.15 2.70
N LYS A 254 -1.15 25.69 2.84
CA LYS A 254 -0.80 26.62 3.92
C LYS A 254 -0.96 28.05 3.40
N VAL A 255 -1.84 28.83 4.04
CA VAL A 255 -2.02 30.26 3.76
C VAL A 255 -1.88 31.02 5.08
N GLY A 256 -0.73 31.67 5.25
CA GLY A 256 -0.35 32.30 6.52
C GLY A 256 -0.36 31.29 7.68
N LYS A 257 -1.21 31.55 8.68
CA LYS A 257 -1.38 30.68 9.85
C LYS A 257 -2.40 29.55 9.66
N SER A 258 -3.16 29.57 8.56
CA SER A 258 -4.19 28.56 8.29
C SER A 258 -3.62 27.41 7.45
N LEU A 259 -3.94 26.17 7.85
CA LEU A 259 -3.61 24.96 7.11
C LEU A 259 -4.89 24.23 6.71
N ASP A 260 -5.15 24.24 5.41
CA ASP A 260 -6.22 23.48 4.79
C ASP A 260 -5.68 22.15 4.27
N ILE A 261 -6.33 21.06 4.62
CA ILE A 261 -5.97 19.72 4.15
C ILE A 261 -7.11 19.19 3.30
N ALA A 262 -6.86 19.00 2.01
CA ALA A 262 -7.83 18.44 1.07
C ALA A 262 -7.39 17.05 0.60
N ILE A 263 -8.32 16.32 -0.02
CA ILE A 263 -7.97 15.14 -0.82
C ILE A 263 -7.28 15.62 -2.10
N ALA A 264 -6.13 15.03 -2.45
CA ALA A 264 -5.39 15.44 -3.63
C ALA A 264 -6.24 15.34 -4.91
N GLU A 265 -6.15 16.33 -5.80
CA GLU A 265 -6.97 16.42 -7.02
C GLU A 265 -6.85 15.17 -7.91
N LYS A 266 -5.64 14.60 -8.00
CA LYS A 266 -5.41 13.33 -8.72
C LYS A 266 -6.23 12.18 -8.16
N LYS A 267 -6.47 12.14 -6.85
CA LYS A 267 -7.32 11.12 -6.20
C LYS A 267 -8.81 11.39 -6.45
N ILE A 268 -9.25 12.65 -6.39
CA ILE A 268 -10.61 13.06 -6.78
C ILE A 268 -10.90 12.65 -8.23
N LYS A 269 -10.01 12.97 -9.18
CA LYS A 269 -10.12 12.56 -10.59
C LYS A 269 -10.25 11.04 -10.72
N LYS A 270 -9.43 10.26 -10.00
CA LYS A 270 -9.55 8.79 -9.98
C LYS A 270 -10.92 8.30 -9.50
N ILE A 271 -11.51 8.93 -8.48
CA ILE A 271 -12.86 8.58 -8.01
C ILE A 271 -13.89 8.92 -9.09
N LYS A 272 -13.82 10.11 -9.71
CA LYS A 272 -14.69 10.49 -10.86
C LYS A 272 -14.59 9.49 -12.01
N THR A 273 -13.38 9.03 -12.36
CA THR A 273 -13.18 8.00 -13.39
C THR A 273 -13.83 6.69 -13.01
N LYS A 274 -13.67 6.22 -11.75
CA LYS A 274 -14.33 5.00 -11.26
C LYS A 274 -15.85 5.10 -11.33
N LEU A 275 -16.40 6.23 -10.90
CA LEU A 275 -17.83 6.50 -10.97
C LEU A 275 -18.30 6.45 -12.43
N THR A 276 -17.60 7.13 -13.34
CA THR A 276 -17.91 7.11 -14.78
C THR A 276 -17.88 5.69 -15.34
N LYS A 277 -16.83 4.91 -15.05
CA LYS A 277 -16.73 3.51 -15.49
C LYS A 277 -17.89 2.65 -14.95
N ALA A 278 -18.32 2.87 -13.71
CA ALA A 278 -19.45 2.16 -13.12
C ALA A 278 -20.77 2.43 -13.88
N PHE A 279 -21.04 3.69 -14.21
CA PHE A 279 -22.21 4.09 -15.00
C PHE A 279 -22.11 3.62 -16.47
N VAL A 280 -20.93 3.71 -17.09
CA VAL A 280 -20.70 3.18 -18.46
C VAL A 280 -20.96 1.67 -18.50
N ARG A 281 -20.53 0.93 -17.47
CA ARG A 281 -20.79 -0.51 -17.38
C ARG A 281 -22.27 -0.80 -17.20
N PHE A 282 -22.95 -0.07 -16.33
CA PHE A 282 -24.41 -0.15 -16.16
C PHE A 282 -25.17 0.13 -17.46
N ALA A 283 -24.74 1.09 -18.26
CA ALA A 283 -25.35 1.38 -19.56
C ALA A 283 -25.31 0.18 -20.54
N LYS A 284 -24.38 -0.76 -20.33
CA LYS A 284 -24.24 -1.99 -21.12
C LYS A 284 -25.01 -3.16 -20.51
N ASP A 285 -24.83 -3.43 -19.22
CA ASP A 285 -25.37 -4.65 -18.57
C ASP A 285 -26.73 -4.45 -17.89
N ARG A 286 -27.18 -3.20 -17.71
CA ARG A 286 -28.42 -2.81 -17.04
C ARG A 286 -28.59 -3.36 -15.62
N ASN A 287 -27.50 -3.78 -14.98
CA ASN A 287 -27.54 -4.35 -13.64
C ASN A 287 -27.57 -3.25 -12.58
N PHE A 288 -28.78 -2.86 -12.17
CA PHE A 288 -28.99 -1.79 -11.20
C PHE A 288 -28.42 -2.12 -9.82
N ASN A 289 -28.57 -3.35 -9.34
CA ASN A 289 -28.08 -3.76 -8.02
C ASN A 289 -26.56 -3.61 -7.93
N LEU A 290 -25.85 -3.98 -9.00
CA LEU A 290 -24.40 -3.84 -9.06
C LEU A 290 -23.95 -2.38 -9.18
N LEU A 291 -24.69 -1.54 -9.93
CA LEU A 291 -24.46 -0.09 -9.93
C LEU A 291 -24.62 0.50 -8.52
N LYS A 292 -25.71 0.17 -7.83
CA LYS A 292 -25.98 0.61 -6.45
C LYS A 292 -24.85 0.19 -5.51
N MET A 293 -24.39 -1.05 -5.59
CA MET A 293 -23.25 -1.53 -4.80
C MET A 293 -21.96 -0.76 -5.10
N ARG A 294 -21.68 -0.45 -6.37
CA ARG A 294 -20.52 0.36 -6.78
C ARG A 294 -20.61 1.79 -6.25
N VAL A 295 -21.80 2.40 -6.26
CA VAL A 295 -22.04 3.74 -5.68
C VAL A 295 -21.78 3.68 -4.18
N LYS A 296 -22.40 2.75 -3.44
CA LYS A 296 -22.16 2.56 -2.01
C LYS A 296 -20.67 2.39 -1.69
N PHE A 297 -19.98 1.56 -2.49
CA PHE A 297 -18.54 1.33 -2.34
C PHE A 297 -17.71 2.62 -2.48
N LEU A 298 -18.10 3.51 -3.39
CA LEU A 298 -17.37 4.77 -3.65
C LEU A 298 -17.72 5.87 -2.63
N THR A 299 -19.00 6.00 -2.25
CA THR A 299 -19.48 7.10 -1.40
C THR A 299 -19.28 6.83 0.09
N GLY A 300 -19.23 5.55 0.49
CA GLY A 300 -19.17 5.17 1.90
C GLY A 300 -17.83 4.59 2.35
N ASN A 301 -17.92 3.87 3.46
CA ASN A 301 -16.85 3.12 4.07
C ASN A 301 -17.25 1.65 4.18
N PHE A 302 -16.27 0.77 4.34
CA PHE A 302 -16.47 -0.65 4.55
C PHE A 302 -15.28 -1.25 5.28
N THR A 303 -15.51 -2.37 5.95
CA THR A 303 -14.46 -3.10 6.66
C THR A 303 -14.09 -4.34 5.86
N ILE A 304 -12.82 -4.47 5.51
CA ILE A 304 -12.25 -5.71 4.99
C ILE A 304 -11.56 -6.41 6.15
N TYR A 305 -11.77 -7.70 6.31
CA TYR A 305 -11.04 -8.49 7.30
C TYR A 305 -9.84 -9.14 6.63
N ARG A 306 -8.65 -9.03 7.24
CA ARG A 306 -7.53 -9.85 6.76
C ARG A 306 -7.86 -11.31 6.98
N GLU A 307 -7.71 -12.12 5.95
CA GLU A 307 -7.97 -13.57 6.01
C GLU A 307 -7.13 -14.26 7.10
N ASP A 308 -5.96 -13.72 7.39
CA ASP A 308 -5.05 -14.29 8.38
C ASP A 308 -5.34 -13.80 9.80
N THR A 309 -5.36 -12.50 10.04
CA THR A 309 -5.43 -11.98 11.41
C THR A 309 -6.85 -11.75 11.89
N LEU A 310 -7.85 -11.79 10.99
CA LEU A 310 -9.22 -11.30 11.23
C LEU A 310 -9.27 -9.85 11.74
N LEU A 311 -8.16 -9.12 11.62
CA LEU A 311 -8.12 -7.73 12.03
C LEU A 311 -8.90 -6.89 11.02
N PRO A 312 -9.81 -6.02 11.50
CA PRO A 312 -10.60 -5.17 10.63
C PRO A 312 -9.71 -4.09 10.00
N ILE A 313 -9.66 -4.06 8.68
CA ILE A 313 -9.12 -2.96 7.89
C ILE A 313 -10.29 -2.10 7.46
N LYS A 314 -10.40 -0.92 8.05
CA LYS A 314 -11.39 0.07 7.64
C LYS A 314 -10.90 0.80 6.39
N VAL A 315 -11.69 0.75 5.34
CA VAL A 315 -11.42 1.36 4.02
C VAL A 315 -12.62 2.21 3.64
N GLY A 316 -12.40 3.25 2.83
CA GLY A 316 -13.49 4.09 2.35
C GLY A 316 -13.06 5.53 2.20
N ILE A 317 -14.00 6.39 1.79
CA ILE A 317 -13.68 7.80 1.56
C ILE A 317 -13.15 8.48 2.84
N TYR A 318 -13.74 8.19 4.00
CA TYR A 318 -13.28 8.76 5.28
C TYR A 318 -11.97 8.11 5.72
N PHE A 319 -11.94 6.78 5.87
CA PHE A 319 -10.75 6.10 6.44
C PHE A 319 -9.48 6.29 5.59
N ASN A 320 -9.61 6.48 4.28
CA ASN A 320 -8.48 6.78 3.40
C ASN A 320 -7.97 8.22 3.51
N TYR A 321 -8.82 9.15 3.94
CA TYR A 321 -8.57 10.59 3.94
C TYR A 321 -8.96 11.29 5.26
N LYS A 322 -8.85 10.58 6.39
CA LYS A 322 -9.29 11.02 7.73
C LYS A 322 -8.68 12.35 8.23
N MET A 323 -7.60 12.81 7.61
CA MET A 323 -6.94 14.07 7.99
C MET A 323 -7.41 15.26 7.16
N ALA A 324 -8.28 15.05 6.15
CA ALA A 324 -8.83 16.12 5.35
C ALA A 324 -9.78 17.00 6.18
N THR A 325 -9.56 18.31 6.12
CA THR A 325 -10.39 19.36 6.74
C THR A 325 -11.20 20.12 5.69
N ASN A 326 -10.64 20.29 4.49
CA ASN A 326 -11.27 20.98 3.38
C ASN A 326 -12.03 19.99 2.49
N MET A 327 -13.31 20.28 2.27
CA MET A 327 -14.31 19.35 1.72
C MET A 327 -14.76 19.74 0.32
N THR A 328 -14.16 20.78 -0.26
CA THR A 328 -14.44 21.27 -1.62
C THR A 328 -14.36 20.15 -2.65
N GLY A 329 -13.29 19.34 -2.62
CA GLY A 329 -13.13 18.19 -3.52
C GLY A 329 -14.19 17.10 -3.32
N VAL A 330 -14.66 16.89 -2.10
CA VAL A 330 -15.73 15.92 -1.79
C VAL A 330 -17.09 16.45 -2.29
N ASN A 331 -17.37 17.73 -2.08
CA ASN A 331 -18.58 18.38 -2.62
C ASN A 331 -18.61 18.37 -4.15
N ASP A 332 -17.45 18.51 -4.79
CA ASP A 332 -17.31 18.39 -6.24
C ASP A 332 -17.56 16.95 -6.73
N LEU A 333 -17.20 15.92 -5.95
CA LEU A 333 -17.60 14.54 -6.24
C LEU A 333 -19.11 14.37 -6.21
N ASP A 334 -19.80 14.95 -5.21
CA ASP A 334 -21.27 14.92 -5.14
C ASP A 334 -21.91 15.62 -6.31
N ARG A 335 -21.47 16.84 -6.63
CA ARG A 335 -21.98 17.58 -7.81
C ARG A 335 -21.76 16.78 -9.10
N PHE A 336 -20.60 16.16 -9.25
CA PHE A 336 -20.30 15.32 -10.41
C PHE A 336 -21.17 14.07 -10.46
N TYR A 337 -21.40 13.42 -9.32
CA TYR A 337 -22.30 12.27 -9.21
C TYR A 337 -23.73 12.62 -9.58
N GLN A 338 -24.28 13.70 -9.02
CA GLN A 338 -25.64 14.16 -9.32
C GLN A 338 -25.78 14.50 -10.81
N ARG A 339 -24.79 15.16 -11.42
CA ARG A 339 -24.78 15.41 -12.88
C ARG A 339 -24.81 14.12 -13.69
N LEU A 340 -24.06 13.09 -13.30
CA LEU A 340 -24.09 11.80 -13.98
C LEU A 340 -25.45 11.11 -13.83
N LEU A 341 -26.03 11.17 -12.64
CA LEU A 341 -27.30 10.54 -12.30
C LEU A 341 -28.48 11.14 -13.10
N HIS A 342 -28.47 12.47 -13.29
CA HIS A 342 -29.49 13.20 -14.05
C HIS A 342 -29.10 13.47 -15.52
N CYS A 343 -28.04 12.85 -16.03
CA CYS A 343 -27.60 13.05 -17.40
C CYS A 343 -28.61 12.41 -18.38
N GLN A 344 -29.41 13.24 -19.05
CA GLN A 344 -30.41 12.78 -20.03
C GLN A 344 -30.01 13.05 -21.49
N ARG A 345 -28.94 13.82 -21.71
CA ARG A 345 -28.50 14.25 -23.06
C ARG A 345 -27.23 13.52 -23.50
N GLY A 346 -27.07 13.33 -24.81
CA GLY A 346 -25.93 12.64 -25.41
C GLY A 346 -26.02 11.11 -25.40
N ARG A 347 -25.07 10.44 -26.07
CA ARG A 347 -25.07 8.97 -26.27
C ARG A 347 -25.07 8.16 -24.96
N LEU A 348 -24.45 8.71 -23.92
CA LEU A 348 -24.38 8.08 -22.61
C LEU A 348 -25.64 8.39 -21.80
N GLY A 349 -26.14 9.63 -21.81
CA GLY A 349 -27.34 10.02 -21.09
C GLY A 349 -28.60 9.26 -21.52
N SER A 350 -28.81 9.08 -22.83
CA SER A 350 -29.94 8.27 -23.34
C SER A 350 -29.89 6.81 -22.86
N ARG A 351 -28.68 6.27 -22.69
CA ARG A 351 -28.47 4.92 -22.16
C ARG A 351 -28.49 4.86 -20.63
N LEU A 352 -28.49 5.98 -19.93
CA LEU A 352 -28.52 6.02 -18.45
C LEU A 352 -29.90 6.32 -17.87
N MET A 353 -30.94 6.44 -18.69
CA MET A 353 -32.30 6.66 -18.20
C MET A 353 -32.72 5.56 -17.20
N LEU A 354 -32.95 5.99 -15.97
CA LEU A 354 -33.41 5.16 -14.86
C LEU A 354 -34.89 5.44 -14.61
N ALA A 355 -35.61 4.40 -14.16
CA ALA A 355 -36.94 4.58 -13.62
C ALA A 355 -36.90 5.46 -12.34
N LYS A 356 -37.98 6.19 -12.07
CA LYS A 356 -38.02 7.22 -11.01
C LYS A 356 -37.71 6.65 -9.61
N ASP A 357 -38.15 5.43 -9.34
CA ASP A 357 -37.89 4.68 -8.10
C ASP A 357 -36.38 4.38 -7.93
N LYS A 358 -35.73 3.88 -8.98
CA LYS A 358 -34.29 3.57 -9.01
C LYS A 358 -33.43 4.83 -8.89
N LEU A 359 -33.87 5.92 -9.52
CA LEU A 359 -33.21 7.23 -9.42
C LEU A 359 -33.24 7.73 -7.97
N ARG A 360 -34.43 7.78 -7.35
CA ARG A 360 -34.61 8.20 -5.94
C ARG A 360 -33.80 7.35 -4.97
N ASP A 361 -33.60 6.08 -5.27
CA ASP A 361 -32.80 5.20 -4.42
C ASP A 361 -31.30 5.51 -4.49
N LEU A 362 -30.80 5.90 -5.66
CA LEU A 362 -29.40 6.32 -5.86
C LEU A 362 -29.12 7.74 -5.34
N GLU A 363 -30.10 8.65 -5.38
CA GLU A 363 -29.99 10.02 -4.87
C GLU A 363 -29.66 10.09 -3.37
N LYS A 364 -30.00 9.04 -2.61
CA LYS A 364 -29.72 8.93 -1.17
C LYS A 364 -28.22 8.87 -0.83
N TYR A 365 -27.37 8.54 -1.80
CA TYR A 365 -25.94 8.39 -1.58
C TYR A 365 -25.21 9.71 -1.85
N SER A 366 -24.36 10.12 -0.90
CA SER A 366 -23.50 11.30 -1.02
C SER A 366 -22.12 10.98 -0.46
N PHE A 367 -21.08 11.42 -1.17
CA PHE A 367 -19.69 11.39 -0.74
C PHE A 367 -19.49 12.27 0.49
N ARG A 368 -20.09 13.47 0.53
CA ARG A 368 -20.02 14.38 1.67
C ARG A 368 -20.64 13.76 2.92
N PHE A 369 -21.88 13.30 2.79
CA PHE A 369 -22.60 12.65 3.89
C PHE A 369 -21.89 11.38 4.36
N GLY A 370 -21.41 10.56 3.42
CA GLY A 370 -20.65 9.34 3.70
C GLY A 370 -19.30 9.60 4.40
N PHE A 371 -18.65 10.73 4.09
CA PHE A 371 -17.43 11.16 4.75
C PHE A 371 -17.70 11.65 6.18
N GLU A 372 -18.68 12.54 6.39
CA GLU A 372 -18.94 13.16 7.70
C GLU A 372 -19.56 12.20 8.72
N HIS A 373 -20.52 11.39 8.28
CA HIS A 373 -21.24 10.47 9.17
C HIS A 373 -20.60 9.08 9.21
N HIS A 374 -19.42 8.92 8.60
CA HIS A 374 -18.67 7.67 8.52
C HIS A 374 -19.54 6.49 8.04
N VAL A 375 -20.46 6.74 7.09
CA VAL A 375 -21.45 5.75 6.64
C VAL A 375 -20.74 4.47 6.23
N ASN A 376 -21.11 3.36 6.87
CA ASN A 376 -20.45 2.09 6.71
C ASN A 376 -21.36 1.09 5.97
N HIS A 377 -20.76 0.31 5.10
CA HIS A 377 -21.42 -0.69 4.28
C HIS A 377 -20.72 -2.03 4.45
N HIS A 378 -21.51 -3.09 4.44
CA HIS A 378 -21.01 -4.44 4.44
C HIS A 378 -20.96 -4.96 2.99
N PHE A 379 -19.84 -5.59 2.64
CA PHE A 379 -19.66 -6.29 1.37
C PHE A 379 -19.00 -7.63 1.62
N THR A 380 -19.52 -8.70 1.02
CA THR A 380 -18.82 -9.99 1.01
C THR A 380 -17.60 -9.94 0.10
N LYS A 381 -16.68 -10.90 0.23
CA LYS A 381 -15.47 -10.96 -0.61
C LYS A 381 -15.79 -11.12 -2.10
N GLU A 382 -16.80 -11.94 -2.42
CA GLU A 382 -17.30 -12.13 -3.80
C GLU A 382 -17.90 -10.83 -4.35
N GLN A 383 -18.67 -10.13 -3.52
CA GLN A 383 -19.23 -8.82 -3.88
C GLN A 383 -18.12 -7.80 -4.16
N LEU A 384 -17.08 -7.75 -3.32
CA LEU A 384 -15.93 -6.85 -3.53
C LEU A 384 -15.25 -7.14 -4.87
N SER A 385 -14.97 -8.41 -5.19
CA SER A 385 -14.42 -8.82 -6.48
C SER A 385 -15.29 -8.37 -7.66
N THR A 386 -16.60 -8.56 -7.55
CA THR A 386 -17.57 -8.20 -8.59
C THR A 386 -17.70 -6.68 -8.77
N ILE A 387 -17.67 -5.93 -7.66
CA ILE A 387 -17.66 -4.47 -7.65
C ILE A 387 -16.43 -3.94 -8.39
N THR A 388 -15.24 -4.43 -8.02
CA THR A 388 -13.97 -3.89 -8.51
C THR A 388 -13.64 -4.28 -9.94
N ASN A 389 -14.21 -5.38 -10.45
CA ASN A 389 -13.98 -5.88 -11.81
C ASN A 389 -14.18 -4.82 -12.91
N CYS A 390 -15.15 -3.89 -12.77
CA CYS A 390 -15.38 -2.85 -13.78
C CYS A 390 -14.27 -1.79 -13.90
N TRP A 391 -13.30 -1.79 -12.97
CA TRP A 391 -12.20 -0.84 -12.95
C TRP A 391 -10.84 -1.46 -13.28
N LEU A 392 -10.78 -2.79 -13.34
CA LEU A 392 -9.60 -3.54 -13.79
C LEU A 392 -9.35 -3.29 -15.28
#